data_AF-A0A7W3RC70-F1
#
_entry.id   AF-A0A7W3RC70-F1
#
_cell.length_a   1.000
_cell.length_b   1.000
_cell.length_c   1.000
_cell.angle_alpha   90.00
_cell.angle_beta   90.00
_cell.angle_gamma   90.00
#
_symmetry.space_group_name_H-M   'P 1'
#
loop_
_entity.id
_entity.type
_entity.pdbx_description
1 polymer ?
#
loop_
_entity_poly.entity_id
_entity_poly.type
_entity_poly.pdbx_seq_one_letter_code
_entity_poly.pdbx_strand_id
1 'polypeptide(L)' 'MKFDVSELVEAKRQIDSTLHKLRQTVKTFEAKENADRYKSQITLAKRRIQAFEISVALIEREIKDFNNKS' A
#
# COMPACT_ATOMS: atom_id res chain seq x y z
N MET A 1 0.89 14.22 15.97
CA MET A 1 2.25 14.34 15.42
C MET A 1 2.14 15.18 14.16
N LYS A 2 3.03 16.16 13.94
CA LYS A 2 3.11 16.89 12.67
C LYS A 2 4.24 16.26 11.86
N PHE A 3 3.97 15.94 10.61
CA PHE A 3 4.96 15.44 9.65
C PHE A 3 5.26 16.56 8.65
N ASP A 4 6.49 16.65 8.18
CA ASP A 4 6.80 17.51 7.04
C ASP A 4 6.45 16.84 5.70
N VAL A 5 6.42 17.64 4.63
CA VAL A 5 6.07 17.15 3.29
C VAL A 5 7.06 16.08 2.80
N SER A 6 8.33 16.19 3.16
CA SER A 6 9.37 15.23 2.74
C SER A 6 9.19 13.86 3.40
N GLU A 7 8.84 13.84 4.69
CA GLU A 7 8.49 12.65 5.44
C GLU A 7 7.25 11.97 4.85
N LEU A 8 6.21 12.74 4.50
CA LEU A 8 5.01 12.23 3.86
C LEU A 8 5.30 11.62 2.49
N VAL A 9 6.12 12.28 1.67
CA VAL A 9 6.54 11.77 0.35
C VAL A 9 7.31 10.47 0.49
N GLU A 10 8.26 10.40 1.42
CA GLU A 10 9.06 9.18 1.63
C GLU A 10 8.19 8.05 2.21
N ALA A 11 7.30 8.35 3.16
CA ALA A 11 6.35 7.37 3.69
C ALA A 11 5.46 6.78 2.58
N LYS A 12 4.92 7.64 1.70
CA LYS A 12 4.16 7.20 0.52
C LYS A 12 4.99 6.27 -0.35
N ARG A 13 6.23 6.64 -0.68
CA ARG A 13 7.15 5.85 -1.52
C ARG A 13 7.40 4.46 -0.93
N GLN A 14 7.61 4.36 0.38
CA GLN A 14 7.82 3.08 1.06
C GLN A 14 6.55 2.20 1.03
N ILE A 15 5.38 2.79 1.20
CA ILE A 15 4.10 2.08 1.10
C ILE A 15 3.86 1.60 -0.34
N ASP A 16 4.12 2.44 -1.35
CA ASP A 16 3.99 2.09 -2.78
C ASP A 16 4.88 0.89 -3.16
N SER A 17 6.12 0.86 -2.68
CA SER A 17 7.03 -0.28 -2.85
C SER A 17 6.46 -1.56 -2.22
N THR A 18 5.86 -1.44 -1.03
CA THR A 18 5.24 -2.56 -0.33
C THR A 18 3.97 -3.04 -1.03
N LEU A 19 3.13 -2.13 -1.53
CA LEU A 19 1.96 -2.42 -2.34
C LEU A 19 2.34 -3.21 -3.60
N HIS A 20 3.39 -2.78 -4.30
CA HIS A 20 3.88 -3.48 -5.48
C HIS A 20 4.24 -4.94 -5.16
N LYS A 21 5.01 -5.16 -4.10
CA LYS A 21 5.40 -6.51 -3.65
C LYS A 21 4.19 -7.35 -3.27
N LEU A 22 3.23 -6.81 -2.51
CA LEU A 22 2.01 -7.54 -2.13
C LEU A 22 1.18 -7.95 -3.36
N ARG A 23 1.05 -7.07 -4.35
CA ARG A 23 0.34 -7.39 -5.60
C ARG A 23 1.05 -8.52 -6.38
N GLN A 24 2.38 -8.53 -6.42
CA GLN A 24 3.14 -9.64 -7.03
C GLN A 24 2.99 -10.94 -6.24
N THR A 25 3.01 -10.88 -4.92
CA THR A 25 2.78 -12.05 -4.05
C THR A 25 1.39 -12.67 -4.29
N VAL A 26 0.34 -11.83 -4.39
CA VAL A 26 -1.02 -12.31 -4.72
C VAL A 26 -1.03 -13.02 -6.07
N LYS A 27 -0.51 -12.37 -7.13
CA LYS A 27 -0.40 -12.97 -8.47
C LYS A 27 0.35 -14.30 -8.46
N THR A 28 1.43 -14.36 -7.69
CA THR A 28 2.29 -15.55 -7.60
C THR A 28 1.54 -16.71 -6.95
N PHE A 29 0.80 -16.46 -5.86
CA PHE A 29 0.03 -17.50 -5.18
C PHE A 29 -1.20 -17.94 -5.96
N GLU A 30 -1.89 -17.01 -6.63
CA GLU A 30 -3.04 -17.32 -7.48
C GLU A 30 -2.64 -18.16 -8.71
N ALA A 31 -1.41 -18.03 -9.21
CA ALA A 31 -0.89 -18.81 -10.33
C ALA A 31 -0.36 -20.21 -9.95
N LYS A 32 -0.31 -20.57 -8.66
CA LYS A 32 0.12 -21.91 -8.24
C LYS A 32 -0.99 -22.93 -8.49
N GLU A 33 -0.62 -24.12 -8.98
CA GLU A 33 -1.56 -25.23 -9.23
C GLU A 33 -2.39 -25.63 -7.98
N ASN A 34 -1.84 -25.42 -6.78
CA ASN A 34 -2.49 -25.68 -5.50
C ASN A 34 -2.89 -24.37 -4.78
N ALA A 35 -3.47 -23.40 -5.49
CA ALA A 35 -3.81 -22.07 -4.97
C ALA A 35 -4.64 -22.11 -3.66
N ASP A 36 -5.48 -23.13 -3.47
CA ASP A 36 -6.28 -23.31 -2.24
C ASP A 36 -5.43 -23.40 -0.96
N ARG A 37 -4.20 -23.92 -1.06
CA ARG A 37 -3.26 -23.97 0.08
C ARG A 37 -2.80 -22.59 0.53
N TYR A 38 -2.91 -21.59 -0.34
CA TYR A 38 -2.47 -20.21 -0.10
C TYR A 38 -3.63 -19.25 0.16
N LYS A 39 -4.87 -19.77 0.31
CA LYS A 39 -6.09 -18.96 0.41
C LYS A 39 -6.04 -17.94 1.56
N SER A 40 -5.50 -18.32 2.71
CA SER A 40 -5.38 -17.42 3.86
C SER A 40 -4.34 -16.32 3.60
N GLN A 41 -3.20 -16.65 2.99
CA GLN A 41 -2.15 -15.71 2.61
C GLN A 41 -2.64 -14.72 1.54
N ILE A 42 -3.35 -15.21 0.52
CA ILE A 42 -3.96 -14.38 -0.53
C ILE A 42 -4.97 -13.41 0.10
N THR A 43 -5.86 -13.92 0.96
CA THR A 43 -6.88 -13.09 1.63
C THR A 43 -6.22 -12.00 2.47
N LEU A 44 -5.20 -12.36 3.25
CA LEU A 44 -4.49 -11.40 4.08
C LEU A 44 -3.73 -10.36 3.26
N ALA A 45 -3.08 -10.77 2.17
CA ALA A 45 -2.38 -9.87 1.26
C ALA A 45 -3.36 -8.87 0.59
N LYS A 46 -4.54 -9.34 0.13
CA LYS A 46 -5.59 -8.48 -0.42
C LYS A 46 -6.09 -7.44 0.60
N ARG A 47 -6.31 -7.84 1.85
CA ARG A 47 -6.70 -6.90 2.93
C ARG A 47 -5.61 -5.86 3.21
N ARG A 48 -4.33 -6.26 3.21
CA ARG A 48 -3.21 -5.33 3.38
C ARG A 48 -3.09 -4.35 2.22
N ILE A 49 -3.30 -4.80 0.99
CA ILE A 49 -3.35 -3.92 -0.19
C ILE A 49 -4.41 -2.84 0.01
N GLN A 50 -5.64 -3.23 0.37
CA GLN A 50 -6.73 -2.27 0.62
C GLN A 50 -6.39 -1.27 1.73
N ALA A 51 -5.83 -1.73 2.85
CA ALA A 51 -5.42 -0.86 3.94
C ALA A 51 -4.34 0.15 3.50
N PHE A 52 -3.34 -0.30 2.75
CA PHE A 52 -2.28 0.57 2.27
C PHE A 52 -2.74 1.53 1.17
N GLU A 53 -3.68 1.16 0.32
CA GLU A 53 -4.31 2.08 -0.65
C GLU A 53 -5.01 3.23 0.07
N ILE A 54 -5.72 2.94 1.18
CA ILE A 54 -6.32 3.97 2.02
C ILE A 54 -5.23 4.86 2.64
N SER A 55 -4.16 4.26 3.18
CA SER A 55 -3.04 5.02 3.75
C SER A 55 -2.40 5.96 2.72
N VAL A 56 -2.14 5.49 1.50
CA VAL A 56 -1.59 6.30 0.40
C VAL A 56 -2.52 7.46 0.07
N ALA A 57 -3.82 7.21 -0.10
CA ALA A 57 -4.79 8.26 -0.42
C ALA A 57 -4.85 9.35 0.67
N LEU A 58 -4.74 8.97 1.94
CA LEU A 58 -4.70 9.92 3.06
C LEU A 58 -3.40 10.74 3.06
N ILE A 59 -2.25 10.12 2.77
CA ILE A 59 -0.96 10.82 2.66
C ILE A 59 -0.97 11.79 1.48
N GLU A 60 -1.48 11.39 0.32
CA GLU A 60 -1.60 12.24 -0.86
C GLU A 60 -2.49 13.46 -0.59
N ARG A 61 -3.60 13.27 0.13
CA ARG A 61 -4.47 14.38 0.54
C ARG A 61 -3.72 15.36 1.44
N GLU A 62 -2.98 14.87 2.44
CA GLU A 62 -2.21 15.72 3.33
C GLU A 62 -1.12 16.51 2.57
N ILE A 63 -0.38 15.87 1.66
CA ILE A 63 0.60 16.54 0.80
C ILE A 63 -0.06 17.64 -0.04
N LYS A 64 -1.24 17.37 -0.61
CA LYS A 64 -1.99 18.37 -1.38
C LYS A 64 -2.43 19.54 -0.51
N ASP A 65 -2.87 19.28 0.71
CA ASP A 65 -3.28 20.32 1.65
C ASP A 65 -2.10 21.20 2.10
N PHE A 66 -0.87 20.66 2.18
CA PHE A 66 0.34 21.46 2.37
C PHE A 66 0.63 22.37 1.18
N ASN A 67 0.52 21.86 -0.05
CA ASN A 67 0.78 22.63 -1.27
C ASN A 67 -0.26 23.74 -1.49
N ASN A 68 -1.51 23.55 -1.07
CA ASN A 68 -2.55 24.57 -1.20
C ASN A 68 -2.46 25.70 -0.14
N LYS A 69 -1.65 25.50 0.91
CA LYS A 69 -1.46 26.46 2.01
C LYS A 69 -0.17 27.28 1.87
N SER A 70 0.67 26.95 0.89
CA SER A 70 1.93 27.64 0.57
C SER A 70 1.73 28.59 -0.60
#